data_AF-S0BE58-F1
#
_entry.id   AF-S0BE58-F1
#
_cell.length_a   1.000
_cell.length_b   1.000
_cell.length_c   1.000
_cell.angle_alpha   90.00
_cell.angle_beta   90.00
_cell.angle_gamma   90.00
#
_symmetry.space_group_name_H-M   'P 1'
#
loop_
_entity.id
_entity.type
_entity.pdbx_description
1 polymer ?
#
loop_
_entity_poly.entity_id
_entity_poly.type
_entity_poly.pdbx_seq_one_letter_code
_entity_poly.pdbx_strand_id
1 'polypeptide(L)'
;MLWTKRVQTYNGIAYKIGIIPQTAPRARNTAFELDFASPLESNKTWLGCQPHKLVSVDLRAGVKPMLSQLRQDLGTEVHEHQNESIRLTELLDQVNEGLNDKKEELEALEARLGSTIEQFNEIKDTTTAESSASNAQAETLERDLAMMRNSAQNGLIQLDQRAQSVSIEYEQLVHSTNALREELIRDVVKTLDDVIQFKLHIQTSLESLDAEANETGEEDGCQGASLN
;
A
#
# COMPACT_ATOMS: atom_id res chain seq x y z
N MET A 1 -89.43 -38.02 -21.62
CA MET A 1 -88.29 -37.26 -22.20
C MET A 1 -87.31 -36.64 -21.19
N LEU A 2 -87.70 -36.34 -19.95
CA LEU A 2 -86.77 -35.74 -18.96
C LEU A 2 -85.71 -36.71 -18.41
N TRP A 3 -85.96 -38.01 -18.48
CA TRP A 3 -85.15 -39.05 -17.84
C TRP A 3 -83.92 -39.49 -18.66
N THR A 4 -84.04 -39.55 -19.99
CA THR A 4 -82.91 -39.81 -20.89
C THR A 4 -81.85 -38.72 -20.82
N LYS A 5 -82.28 -37.45 -20.69
CA LYS A 5 -81.37 -36.32 -20.43
C LYS A 5 -80.59 -36.50 -19.12
N ARG A 6 -81.24 -36.99 -18.06
CA ARG A 6 -80.60 -37.22 -16.75
C ARG A 6 -79.54 -38.33 -16.80
N VAL A 7 -79.80 -39.43 -17.49
CA VAL A 7 -78.82 -40.51 -17.67
C VAL A 7 -77.64 -40.08 -18.52
N GLN A 8 -77.88 -39.35 -19.62
CA GLN A 8 -76.81 -38.79 -20.43
C GLN A 8 -75.95 -37.79 -19.65
N THR A 9 -76.54 -36.94 -18.81
CA THR A 9 -75.77 -36.04 -17.95
C THR A 9 -74.96 -36.79 -16.90
N TYR A 10 -75.49 -37.88 -16.33
CA TYR A 10 -74.76 -38.72 -15.38
C TYR A 10 -73.58 -39.41 -16.06
N ASN A 11 -73.81 -40.10 -17.19
CA ASN A 11 -72.74 -40.79 -17.94
C ASN A 11 -71.68 -39.78 -18.42
N GLY A 12 -72.07 -38.57 -18.83
CA GLY A 12 -71.14 -37.50 -19.20
C GLY A 12 -70.29 -36.97 -18.04
N ILE A 13 -70.86 -36.87 -16.83
CA ILE A 13 -70.12 -36.47 -15.62
C ILE A 13 -69.22 -37.63 -15.14
N ALA A 14 -69.72 -38.85 -15.15
CA ALA A 14 -68.97 -40.04 -14.76
C ALA A 14 -67.79 -40.33 -15.70
N TYR A 15 -67.93 -40.00 -17.00
CA TYR A 15 -66.82 -40.00 -17.96
C TYR A 15 -65.76 -38.95 -17.59
N LYS A 16 -66.16 -37.71 -17.26
CA LYS A 16 -65.24 -36.64 -16.85
C LYS A 16 -64.49 -36.96 -15.55
N ILE A 17 -65.13 -37.68 -14.62
CA ILE A 17 -64.51 -38.09 -13.34
C ILE A 17 -63.62 -39.33 -13.51
N GLY A 18 -63.66 -39.99 -14.69
CA GLY A 18 -62.82 -41.14 -15.02
C GLY A 18 -63.27 -42.44 -14.36
N ILE A 19 -64.59 -42.63 -14.23
CA ILE A 19 -65.22 -43.82 -13.63
C ILE A 19 -65.85 -44.73 -14.71
N ILE A 20 -66.00 -44.22 -15.93
CA ILE A 20 -66.45 -44.95 -17.13
C ILE A 20 -65.41 -44.67 -18.24
N PRO A 21 -64.92 -45.67 -19.00
CA PRO A 21 -65.29 -47.10 -19.02
C PRO A 21 -64.72 -47.90 -17.84
N GLN A 22 -65.06 -49.20 -17.71
CA GLN A 22 -64.62 -50.08 -16.61
C GLN A 22 -63.09 -50.15 -16.40
N THR A 23 -62.32 -49.81 -17.43
CA THR A 23 -60.85 -49.75 -17.44
C THR A 23 -60.30 -48.41 -16.94
N ALA A 24 -61.16 -47.46 -16.58
CA ALA A 24 -60.73 -46.14 -16.13
C ALA A 24 -60.08 -46.23 -14.73
N PRO A 25 -59.07 -45.40 -14.44
CA PRO A 25 -58.19 -45.55 -13.26
C PRO A 25 -58.94 -45.50 -11.92
N ARG A 26 -60.12 -44.86 -11.89
CA ARG A 26 -60.96 -44.72 -10.69
C ARG A 26 -62.17 -45.65 -10.69
N ALA A 27 -62.35 -46.49 -11.72
CA ALA A 27 -63.49 -47.38 -11.89
C ALA A 27 -63.40 -48.69 -11.09
N ARG A 28 -62.23 -49.04 -10.55
CA ARG A 28 -61.99 -50.26 -9.73
C ARG A 28 -62.66 -51.52 -10.31
N ASN A 29 -62.60 -51.70 -11.64
CA ASN A 29 -63.21 -52.81 -12.41
C ASN A 29 -64.73 -52.98 -12.24
N THR A 30 -65.46 -51.92 -11.92
CA THR A 30 -66.92 -51.96 -11.77
C THR A 30 -67.63 -51.17 -12.88
N ALA A 31 -68.70 -51.74 -13.42
CA ALA A 31 -69.51 -51.14 -14.47
C ALA A 31 -70.42 -50.05 -13.86
N PHE A 32 -70.08 -48.78 -14.06
CA PHE A 32 -70.89 -47.65 -13.57
C PHE A 32 -71.77 -47.01 -14.65
N GLU A 33 -71.77 -47.58 -15.85
CA GLU A 33 -72.61 -47.11 -16.94
C GLU A 33 -74.08 -47.40 -16.63
N LEU A 34 -74.86 -46.33 -16.57
CA LEU A 34 -76.30 -46.44 -16.42
C LEU A 34 -76.88 -46.71 -17.79
N ASP A 35 -77.29 -47.95 -17.98
CA ASP A 35 -78.15 -48.34 -19.08
C ASP A 35 -79.48 -48.80 -18.51
N PHE A 36 -80.56 -48.31 -19.10
CA PHE A 36 -81.88 -48.84 -18.75
C PHE A 36 -81.98 -50.20 -19.43
N ALA A 37 -82.34 -51.23 -18.67
CA ALA A 37 -82.63 -52.52 -19.27
C ALA A 37 -83.74 -52.32 -20.32
N SER A 38 -83.34 -52.37 -21.59
CA SER A 38 -84.30 -52.42 -22.68
C SER A 38 -85.14 -53.69 -22.46
N PRO A 39 -86.47 -53.61 -22.54
CA PRO A 39 -87.37 -54.76 -22.32
C PRO A 39 -87.20 -55.80 -23.44
N LEU A 40 -86.35 -55.53 -24.42
CA LEU A 40 -86.12 -56.37 -25.59
C LEU A 40 -85.19 -57.56 -25.30
N GLU A 41 -84.33 -57.50 -24.28
CA GLU A 41 -83.38 -58.59 -23.98
C GLU A 41 -83.87 -59.58 -22.92
N SER A 42 -84.97 -59.27 -22.25
CA SER A 42 -85.65 -60.22 -21.36
C SER A 42 -87.13 -60.03 -21.53
N ASN A 43 -87.76 -60.98 -22.24
CA ASN A 43 -89.19 -61.07 -22.54
C ASN A 43 -90.07 -60.95 -21.28
N LYS A 44 -90.20 -59.73 -20.75
CA LYS A 44 -91.00 -59.35 -19.59
C LYS A 44 -91.51 -57.92 -19.80
N THR A 45 -92.82 -57.83 -19.90
CA THR A 45 -93.61 -56.60 -19.86
C THR A 45 -93.21 -55.72 -18.68
N TRP A 46 -93.03 -54.42 -18.91
CA TRP A 46 -92.70 -53.41 -17.89
C TRP A 46 -93.69 -53.31 -16.72
N LEU A 47 -94.87 -53.96 -16.83
CA LEU A 47 -95.91 -54.00 -15.80
C LEU A 47 -95.60 -55.10 -14.77
N GLY A 48 -94.70 -54.81 -13.82
CA GLY A 48 -94.42 -55.71 -12.69
C GLY A 48 -92.98 -55.69 -12.19
N CYS A 49 -92.08 -54.99 -12.91
CA CYS A 49 -90.71 -54.79 -12.45
C CYS A 49 -90.71 -53.85 -11.24
N GLN A 50 -90.27 -54.32 -10.07
CA GLN A 50 -89.99 -53.43 -8.94
C GLN A 50 -89.01 -52.34 -9.39
N PRO A 51 -89.22 -51.05 -9.01
CA PRO A 51 -88.44 -49.92 -9.51
C PRO A 51 -86.91 -50.07 -9.37
N HIS A 52 -86.44 -50.92 -8.45
CA HIS A 52 -85.02 -51.20 -8.23
C HIS A 52 -84.34 -52.04 -9.33
N LYS A 53 -85.10 -52.71 -10.22
CA LYS A 53 -84.56 -53.55 -11.31
C LYS A 53 -84.57 -52.90 -12.69
N LEU A 54 -84.98 -51.64 -12.78
CA LEU A 54 -85.08 -50.90 -14.06
C LEU A 54 -83.73 -50.32 -14.51
N VAL A 55 -82.72 -50.34 -13.65
CA VAL A 55 -81.37 -49.81 -13.89
C VAL A 55 -80.38 -50.98 -13.80
N SER A 56 -79.43 -51.07 -14.73
CA SER A 56 -78.43 -52.14 -14.83
C SER A 56 -77.55 -52.31 -13.58
N VAL A 57 -77.49 -51.30 -12.70
CA VAL A 57 -76.64 -51.27 -11.51
C VAL A 57 -77.44 -50.83 -10.28
N ASP A 58 -77.19 -51.46 -9.12
CA ASP A 58 -77.76 -51.01 -7.86
C ASP A 58 -77.13 -49.67 -7.43
N LEU A 59 -77.84 -48.61 -7.80
CA LEU A 59 -77.52 -47.22 -7.50
C LEU A 59 -77.39 -46.94 -6.00
N ARG A 60 -78.09 -47.70 -5.14
CA ARG A 60 -78.20 -47.40 -3.71
C ARG A 60 -77.17 -48.14 -2.88
N ALA A 61 -76.99 -49.44 -3.12
CA ALA A 61 -76.08 -50.28 -2.35
C ALA A 61 -74.68 -50.42 -2.96
N GLY A 62 -74.49 -50.13 -4.26
CA GLY A 62 -73.20 -50.27 -4.94
C GLY A 62 -72.57 -48.93 -5.35
N VAL A 63 -73.27 -48.17 -6.19
CA VAL A 63 -72.71 -46.95 -6.79
C VAL A 63 -72.52 -45.83 -5.77
N LYS A 64 -73.53 -45.56 -4.94
CA LYS A 64 -73.48 -44.50 -3.93
C LYS A 64 -72.36 -44.69 -2.88
N PRO A 65 -72.15 -45.85 -2.25
CA PRO A 65 -71.06 -46.02 -1.31
C PRO A 65 -69.69 -45.94 -2.00
N MET A 66 -69.54 -46.46 -3.22
CA MET A 66 -68.28 -46.35 -3.96
C MET A 66 -67.96 -44.90 -4.35
N LEU A 67 -68.94 -44.14 -4.85
CA LEU A 67 -68.75 -42.70 -5.13
C LEU A 67 -68.47 -41.91 -3.85
N SER A 68 -69.08 -42.29 -2.72
CA SER A 68 -68.78 -41.67 -1.43
C SER A 68 -67.36 -41.97 -0.96
N GLN A 69 -66.88 -43.20 -1.16
CA GLN A 69 -65.51 -43.61 -0.86
C GLN A 69 -64.52 -42.90 -1.79
N LEU A 70 -64.77 -42.86 -3.09
CA LEU A 70 -63.92 -42.16 -4.05
C LEU A 70 -63.84 -40.66 -3.72
N ARG A 71 -64.95 -40.03 -3.35
CA ARG A 71 -64.94 -38.64 -2.88
C ARG A 71 -64.07 -38.46 -1.63
N GLN A 72 -64.09 -39.43 -0.71
CA GLN A 72 -63.25 -39.40 0.48
C GLN A 72 -61.76 -39.58 0.11
N ASP A 73 -61.44 -40.56 -0.74
CA ASP A 73 -60.08 -40.84 -1.22
C ASP A 73 -59.50 -39.63 -1.99
N LEU A 74 -60.31 -38.99 -2.85
CA LEU A 74 -59.91 -37.76 -3.53
C LEU A 74 -59.77 -36.57 -2.57
N GLY A 75 -60.62 -36.50 -1.54
CA GLY A 75 -60.47 -35.52 -0.47
C GLY A 75 -59.13 -35.69 0.24
N THR A 76 -58.73 -36.93 0.55
CA THR A 76 -57.43 -37.21 1.18
C THR A 76 -56.25 -36.91 0.27
N GLU A 77 -56.30 -37.29 -1.03
CA GLU A 77 -55.24 -36.96 -2.00
C GLU A 77 -55.10 -35.44 -2.17
N VAL A 78 -56.21 -34.72 -2.27
CA VAL A 78 -56.18 -33.25 -2.37
C VAL A 78 -55.57 -32.62 -1.12
N HIS A 79 -55.94 -33.10 0.08
CA HIS A 79 -55.34 -32.61 1.32
C HIS A 79 -53.85 -32.96 1.43
N GLU A 80 -53.42 -34.14 0.99
CA GLU A 80 -52.01 -34.53 0.96
C GLU A 80 -51.21 -33.62 0.02
N HIS A 81 -51.70 -33.39 -1.19
CA HIS A 81 -51.08 -32.45 -2.13
C HIS A 81 -51.08 -31.01 -1.62
N GLN A 82 -52.13 -30.58 -0.92
CA GLN A 82 -52.17 -29.26 -0.28
C GLN A 82 -51.13 -29.14 0.83
N ASN A 83 -50.99 -30.16 1.68
CA ASN A 83 -49.99 -30.19 2.74
C ASN A 83 -48.57 -30.17 2.17
N GLU A 84 -48.30 -30.95 1.12
CA GLU A 84 -47.00 -30.92 0.46
C GLU A 84 -46.75 -29.57 -0.23
N SER A 85 -47.77 -28.97 -0.85
CA SER A 85 -47.65 -27.62 -1.41
C SER A 85 -47.30 -26.60 -0.33
N ILE A 86 -47.95 -26.64 0.84
CA ILE A 86 -47.66 -25.75 1.97
C ILE A 86 -46.21 -25.94 2.43
N ARG A 87 -45.79 -27.19 2.64
CA ARG A 87 -44.41 -27.53 3.04
C ARG A 87 -43.37 -27.02 2.04
N LEU A 88 -43.63 -27.17 0.73
CA LEU A 88 -42.74 -26.67 -0.30
C LEU A 88 -42.69 -25.13 -0.33
N THR A 89 -43.82 -24.47 -0.10
CA THR A 89 -43.86 -23.01 0.05
C THR A 89 -43.05 -22.54 1.25
N GLU A 90 -43.21 -23.17 2.43
CA GLU A 90 -42.42 -22.84 3.62
C GLU A 90 -40.91 -23.03 3.39
N LEU A 91 -40.52 -24.11 2.72
CA LEU A 91 -39.11 -24.36 2.37
C LEU A 91 -38.58 -23.32 1.39
N LEU A 92 -39.38 -22.92 0.40
CA LEU A 92 -39.02 -21.89 -0.57
C LEU A 92 -38.83 -20.54 0.14
N ASP A 93 -39.71 -20.18 1.07
CA ASP A 93 -39.62 -18.96 1.84
C ASP A 93 -38.36 -18.96 2.72
N GLN A 94 -38.07 -20.06 3.41
CA GLN A 94 -36.86 -20.21 4.21
C GLN A 94 -35.58 -20.07 3.38
N VAL A 95 -35.54 -20.70 2.19
CA VAL A 95 -34.38 -20.60 1.30
C VAL A 95 -34.24 -19.19 0.74
N ASN A 96 -35.34 -18.51 0.42
CA ASN A 96 -35.31 -17.12 -0.04
C ASN A 96 -34.84 -16.15 1.04
N GLU A 97 -35.28 -16.33 2.29
CA GLU A 97 -34.80 -15.54 3.43
C GLU A 97 -33.29 -15.73 3.61
N GLY A 98 -32.82 -16.98 3.66
CA GLY A 98 -31.38 -17.26 3.78
C GLY A 98 -30.56 -16.75 2.58
N LEU A 99 -31.13 -16.75 1.38
CA LEU A 99 -30.50 -16.15 0.20
C LEU A 99 -30.41 -14.62 0.34
N ASN A 100 -31.45 -13.98 0.88
CA ASN A 100 -31.47 -12.54 1.09
C ASN A 100 -30.43 -12.13 2.15
N ASP A 101 -30.38 -12.82 3.28
CA ASP A 101 -29.36 -12.60 4.32
C ASP A 101 -27.94 -12.68 3.74
N LYS A 102 -27.67 -13.68 2.90
CA LYS A 102 -26.36 -13.85 2.26
C LYS A 102 -26.05 -12.78 1.23
N LYS A 103 -27.06 -12.23 0.54
CA LYS A 103 -26.88 -11.07 -0.34
C LYS A 103 -26.54 -9.82 0.46
N GLU A 104 -27.23 -9.55 1.55
CA GLU A 104 -26.95 -8.41 2.42
C GLU A 104 -25.54 -8.49 3.03
N GLU A 105 -25.12 -9.68 3.49
CA GLU A 105 -23.74 -9.92 3.94
C GLU A 105 -22.71 -9.65 2.83
N LEU A 106 -22.99 -10.08 1.60
CA LEU A 106 -22.11 -9.88 0.46
C LEU A 106 -21.99 -8.40 0.11
N GLU A 107 -23.10 -7.67 0.03
CA GLU A 107 -23.12 -6.23 -0.24
C GLU A 107 -22.34 -5.45 0.85
N ALA A 108 -22.49 -5.83 2.12
CA ALA A 108 -21.73 -5.23 3.21
C ALA A 108 -20.22 -5.49 3.08
N LEU A 109 -19.82 -6.70 2.68
CA LEU A 109 -18.42 -7.05 2.45
C LEU A 109 -17.84 -6.33 1.24
N GLU A 110 -18.59 -6.20 0.15
CA GLU A 110 -18.18 -5.45 -1.03
C GLU A 110 -17.98 -3.96 -0.72
N ALA A 111 -18.91 -3.35 0.04
CA ALA A 111 -18.76 -1.97 0.50
C ALA A 111 -17.50 -1.79 1.35
N ARG A 112 -17.22 -2.72 2.27
CA ARG A 112 -16.01 -2.70 3.09
C ARG A 112 -14.73 -2.89 2.25
N LEU A 113 -14.77 -3.79 1.28
CA LEU A 113 -13.66 -4.02 0.36
C LEU A 113 -13.39 -2.76 -0.47
N GLY A 114 -14.43 -2.14 -1.04
CA GLY A 114 -14.32 -0.89 -1.78
C GLY A 114 -13.68 0.22 -0.95
N SER A 115 -14.15 0.43 0.28
CA SER A 115 -13.56 1.41 1.21
C SER A 115 -12.10 1.11 1.54
N THR A 116 -11.75 -0.17 1.74
CA THR A 116 -10.37 -0.57 2.04
C THR A 116 -9.44 -0.34 0.84
N ILE A 117 -9.92 -0.60 -0.38
CA ILE A 117 -9.18 -0.35 -1.63
C ILE A 117 -8.93 1.15 -1.82
N GLU A 118 -9.94 1.99 -1.55
CA GLU A 118 -9.80 3.45 -1.63
C GLU A 118 -8.75 3.97 -0.65
N GLN A 119 -8.80 3.54 0.61
CA GLN A 119 -7.79 3.88 1.61
C GLN A 119 -6.39 3.38 1.23
N PHE A 120 -6.30 2.16 0.67
CA PHE A 120 -5.03 1.63 0.20
C PHE A 120 -4.43 2.46 -0.93
N ASN A 121 -5.26 2.89 -1.90
CA ASN A 121 -4.81 3.73 -2.99
C ASN A 121 -4.39 5.11 -2.49
N GLU A 122 -5.15 5.72 -1.57
CA GLU A 122 -4.78 6.99 -0.94
C GLU A 122 -3.41 6.88 -0.24
N ILE A 123 -3.22 5.88 0.61
CA ILE A 123 -1.95 5.64 1.31
C ILE A 123 -0.81 5.42 0.31
N LYS A 124 -1.04 4.64 -0.73
CA LYS A 124 -0.03 4.37 -1.76
C LYS A 124 0.37 5.66 -2.49
N ASP A 125 -0.60 6.48 -2.87
CA ASP A 125 -0.35 7.74 -3.57
C ASP A 125 0.37 8.74 -2.65
N THR A 126 -0.02 8.85 -1.38
CA THR A 126 0.69 9.70 -0.41
C THR A 126 2.11 9.20 -0.15
N THR A 127 2.31 7.90 0.05
CA THR A 127 3.64 7.33 0.29
C THR A 127 4.56 7.49 -0.92
N THR A 128 4.06 7.33 -2.14
CA THR A 128 4.87 7.55 -3.34
C THR A 128 5.23 9.02 -3.54
N ALA A 129 4.30 9.93 -3.28
CA ALA A 129 4.56 11.37 -3.29
C ALA A 129 5.61 11.76 -2.24
N GLU A 130 5.44 11.33 -0.98
CA GLU A 130 6.38 11.58 0.11
C GLU A 130 7.78 11.01 -0.17
N SER A 131 7.85 9.77 -0.69
CA SER A 131 9.11 9.15 -1.08
C SER A 131 9.82 9.95 -2.17
N SER A 132 9.10 10.40 -3.20
CA SER A 132 9.69 11.22 -4.26
C SER A 132 10.17 12.58 -3.74
N ALA A 133 9.41 13.21 -2.84
CA ALA A 133 9.78 14.49 -2.23
C ALA A 133 11.01 14.35 -1.33
N SER A 134 11.07 13.29 -0.51
CA SER A 134 12.21 12.96 0.33
C SER A 134 13.47 12.70 -0.50
N ASN A 135 13.37 11.95 -1.60
CA ASN A 135 14.50 11.72 -2.50
C ASN A 135 15.01 13.01 -3.14
N ALA A 136 14.10 13.90 -3.59
CA ALA A 136 14.50 15.20 -4.14
C ALA A 136 15.23 16.07 -3.11
N GLN A 137 14.78 16.06 -1.85
CA GLN A 137 15.45 16.77 -0.75
C GLN A 137 16.83 16.16 -0.45
N ALA A 138 16.94 14.82 -0.42
CA ALA A 138 18.21 14.13 -0.23
C ALA A 138 19.22 14.50 -1.34
N GLU A 139 18.80 14.50 -2.60
CA GLU A 139 19.66 14.92 -3.73
C GLU A 139 20.11 16.38 -3.61
N THR A 140 19.27 17.25 -3.07
CA THR A 140 19.61 18.67 -2.86
C THR A 140 20.67 18.79 -1.78
N LEU A 141 20.47 18.11 -0.64
CA LEU A 141 21.43 18.10 0.45
C LEU A 141 22.77 17.49 0.06
N GLU A 142 22.76 16.44 -0.77
CA GLU A 142 23.99 15.85 -1.33
C GLU A 142 24.76 16.83 -2.22
N ARG A 143 24.05 17.59 -3.07
CA ARG A 143 24.66 18.67 -3.87
C ARG A 143 25.25 19.76 -2.98
N ASP A 144 24.52 20.21 -1.97
CA ASP A 144 24.99 21.26 -1.05
C ASP A 144 26.21 20.79 -0.25
N LEU A 145 26.22 19.54 0.22
CA LEU A 145 27.38 18.93 0.87
C LEU A 145 28.59 18.88 -0.05
N ALA A 146 28.41 18.49 -1.31
CA ALA A 146 29.49 18.49 -2.30
C ALA A 146 30.03 19.91 -2.55
N MET A 147 29.15 20.91 -2.66
CA MET A 147 29.55 22.31 -2.81
C MET A 147 30.32 22.82 -1.60
N MET A 148 29.83 22.56 -0.38
CA MET A 148 30.52 22.95 0.86
C MET A 148 31.89 22.29 0.98
N ARG A 149 31.99 20.99 0.63
CA ARG A 149 33.27 20.27 0.63
C ARG A 149 34.28 20.88 -0.34
N ASN A 150 33.85 21.19 -1.56
CA ASN A 150 34.70 21.85 -2.55
C ASN A 150 35.12 23.26 -2.11
N SER A 151 34.19 24.02 -1.53
CA SER A 151 34.47 25.36 -0.99
C SER A 151 35.50 25.31 0.13
N ALA A 152 35.33 24.40 1.10
CA ALA A 152 36.27 24.20 2.20
C ALA A 152 37.65 23.75 1.70
N GLN A 153 37.70 22.83 0.73
CA GLN A 153 38.96 22.40 0.12
C GLN A 153 39.68 23.54 -0.61
N ASN A 154 38.95 24.37 -1.35
CA ASN A 154 39.52 25.56 -1.99
C ASN A 154 40.04 26.56 -0.95
N GLY A 155 39.31 26.77 0.15
CA GLY A 155 39.75 27.62 1.25
C GLY A 155 41.03 27.11 1.91
N LEU A 156 41.16 25.78 2.10
CA LEU A 156 42.37 25.16 2.62
C LEU A 156 43.57 25.41 1.69
N ILE A 157 43.40 25.24 0.38
CA ILE A 157 44.46 25.49 -0.61
C ILE A 157 44.90 26.97 -0.58
N GLN A 158 43.95 27.91 -0.48
CA GLN A 158 44.28 29.33 -0.39
C GLN A 158 45.05 29.67 0.89
N LEU A 159 44.66 29.08 2.03
CA LEU A 159 45.37 29.26 3.29
C LEU A 159 46.78 28.67 3.24
N ASP A 160 46.95 27.50 2.64
CA ASP A 160 48.26 26.87 2.46
C ASP A 160 49.18 27.72 1.56
N GLN A 161 48.67 28.22 0.44
CA GLN A 161 49.40 29.14 -0.43
C GLN A 161 49.82 30.42 0.30
N ARG A 162 48.93 30.99 1.12
CA ARG A 162 49.24 32.18 1.93
C ARG A 162 50.30 31.87 2.98
N ALA A 163 50.21 30.71 3.65
CA ALA A 163 51.21 30.28 4.63
C ALA A 163 52.60 30.11 3.99
N GLN A 164 52.66 29.51 2.80
CA GLN A 164 53.91 29.39 2.03
C GLN A 164 54.48 30.76 1.65
N SER A 165 53.65 31.69 1.18
CA SER A 165 54.08 33.06 0.86
C SER A 165 54.71 33.76 2.07
N VAL A 166 54.04 33.70 3.23
CA VAL A 166 54.55 34.30 4.47
C VAL A 166 55.85 33.63 4.94
N SER A 167 55.98 32.31 4.77
CA SER A 167 57.23 31.59 5.08
C SER A 167 58.39 32.10 4.22
N ILE A 168 58.16 32.29 2.92
CA ILE A 168 59.17 32.82 1.99
C ILE A 168 59.55 34.26 2.38
N GLU A 169 58.57 35.12 2.66
CA GLU A 169 58.81 36.50 3.11
C GLU A 169 59.63 36.53 4.41
N TYR A 170 59.33 35.64 5.34
CA TYR A 170 60.08 35.49 6.59
C TYR A 170 61.53 35.07 6.33
N GLU A 171 61.76 34.05 5.50
CA GLU A 171 63.11 33.60 5.12
C GLU A 171 63.92 34.71 4.44
N GLN A 172 63.30 35.47 3.53
CA GLN A 172 63.92 36.63 2.88
C GLN A 172 64.30 37.72 3.89
N LEU A 173 63.42 38.01 4.84
CA LEU A 173 63.67 39.00 5.88
C LEU A 173 64.82 38.58 6.80
N VAL A 174 64.87 37.31 7.19
CA VAL A 174 65.97 36.74 7.97
C VAL A 174 67.28 36.84 7.19
N HIS A 175 67.30 36.48 5.91
CA HIS A 175 68.49 36.60 5.07
C HIS A 175 68.95 38.06 4.96
N SER A 176 68.05 39.00 4.70
CA SER A 176 68.36 40.44 4.60
C SER A 176 68.92 40.99 5.91
N THR A 177 68.32 40.62 7.04
CA THR A 177 68.78 41.05 8.38
C THR A 177 70.17 40.50 8.69
N ASN A 178 70.46 39.24 8.33
CA ASN A 178 71.78 38.66 8.51
C ASN A 178 72.83 39.34 7.62
N ALA A 179 72.50 39.64 6.36
CA ALA A 179 73.39 40.35 5.46
C ALA A 179 73.74 41.75 5.98
N LEU A 180 72.73 42.51 6.45
CA LEU A 180 72.92 43.83 7.06
C LEU A 180 73.76 43.73 8.34
N ARG A 181 73.52 42.71 9.17
CA ARG A 181 74.32 42.46 10.39
C ARG A 181 75.78 42.22 10.04
N GLU A 182 76.07 41.41 9.04
CA GLU A 182 77.43 41.14 8.59
C GLU A 182 78.12 42.38 8.01
N GLU A 183 77.40 43.20 7.25
CA GLU A 183 77.88 44.49 6.75
C GLU A 183 78.25 45.43 7.90
N LEU A 184 77.36 45.59 8.88
CA LEU A 184 77.62 46.42 10.05
C LEU A 184 78.82 45.92 10.86
N ILE A 185 78.98 44.60 11.01
CA ILE A 185 80.16 44.01 11.66
C ILE A 185 81.43 44.35 10.87
N ARG A 186 81.41 44.26 9.53
CA ARG A 186 82.56 44.65 8.70
C ARG A 186 82.91 46.13 8.87
N ASP A 187 81.91 47.02 8.89
CA ASP A 187 82.13 48.46 9.08
C ASP A 187 82.68 48.78 10.48
N VAL A 188 82.16 48.13 11.52
CA VAL A 188 82.67 48.26 12.89
C VAL A 188 84.13 47.79 12.98
N VAL A 189 84.47 46.67 12.33
CA VAL A 189 85.86 46.19 12.29
C VAL A 189 86.77 47.17 11.57
N LYS A 190 86.33 47.73 10.43
CA LYS A 190 87.10 48.73 9.66
C LYS A 190 87.33 50.01 10.46
N THR A 191 86.29 50.56 11.09
CA THR A 191 86.43 51.76 11.92
C THR A 191 87.32 51.51 13.15
N LEU A 192 87.27 50.32 13.74
CA LEU A 192 88.21 49.91 14.79
C LEU A 192 89.66 49.89 14.29
N ASP A 193 89.90 49.35 13.10
CA ASP A 193 91.24 49.34 12.48
C ASP A 193 91.74 50.77 12.23
N ASP A 194 90.90 51.65 11.68
CA ASP A 194 91.22 53.06 11.47
C ASP A 194 91.61 53.77 12.79
N VAL A 195 90.87 53.50 13.88
CA VAL A 195 91.17 54.04 15.22
C VAL A 195 92.49 53.49 15.78
N ILE A 196 92.76 52.19 15.59
CA ILE A 196 94.03 51.57 16.01
C ILE A 196 95.20 52.18 15.24
N GLN A 197 95.09 52.32 13.92
CA GLN A 197 96.11 52.95 13.08
C GLN A 197 96.35 54.41 13.49
N PHE A 198 95.29 55.18 13.72
CA PHE A 198 95.40 56.55 14.21
C PHE A 198 96.11 56.61 15.57
N LYS A 199 95.75 55.73 16.51
CA LYS A 199 96.40 55.65 17.82
C LYS A 199 97.88 55.33 17.68
N LEU A 200 98.24 54.34 16.86
CA LEU A 200 99.64 53.98 16.60
C LEU A 200 100.43 55.14 16.02
N HIS A 201 99.86 55.87 15.04
CA HIS A 201 100.50 57.07 14.48
C HIS A 201 100.79 58.11 15.56
N ILE A 202 99.79 58.45 16.40
CA ILE A 202 99.99 59.42 17.48
C ILE A 202 101.05 58.94 18.48
N GLN A 203 101.06 57.65 18.84
CA GLN A 203 102.07 57.08 19.72
C GLN A 203 103.47 57.21 19.11
N THR A 204 103.67 56.84 17.85
CA THR A 204 104.96 56.99 17.16
C THR A 204 105.37 58.46 17.05
N SER A 205 104.44 59.38 16.77
CA SER A 205 104.73 60.82 16.75
C SER A 205 105.13 61.37 18.13
N LEU A 206 104.53 60.87 19.21
CA LEU A 206 104.92 61.24 20.57
C LEU A 206 106.29 60.66 20.93
N GLU A 207 106.54 59.40 20.59
CA GLU A 207 107.84 58.75 20.78
C GLU A 207 108.95 59.48 20.02
N SER A 208 108.69 59.94 18.79
CA SER A 208 109.67 60.73 18.03
C SER A 208 109.92 62.10 18.64
N LEU A 209 108.87 62.80 19.09
CA LEU A 209 109.03 64.10 19.79
C LEU A 209 109.78 63.95 21.11
N ASP A 210 109.53 62.87 21.86
CA ASP A 210 110.22 62.58 23.11
C ASP A 210 111.70 62.22 22.85
N ALA A 211 111.99 61.51 21.76
CA ALA A 211 113.36 61.27 21.31
C ALA A 211 114.08 62.57 20.92
N GLU A 212 113.45 63.45 20.13
CA GLU A 212 114.00 64.78 19.77
C GLU A 212 114.21 65.67 21.02
N ALA A 213 113.31 65.61 22.00
CA ALA A 213 113.44 66.33 23.26
C ALA A 213 114.60 65.81 24.12
N ASN A 214 114.85 64.49 24.13
CA ASN A 214 116.01 63.92 24.79
C ASN A 214 117.33 64.29 24.09
N GLU A 215 117.39 64.30 22.76
CA GLU A 215 118.59 64.71 22.01
C GLU A 215 118.95 66.19 22.27
N THR A 216 117.97 67.09 22.30
CA THR A 216 118.19 68.50 22.65
C THR A 216 118.58 68.71 24.12
N GLY A 217 118.12 67.86 25.03
CA GLY A 217 118.59 67.84 26.42
C GLY A 217 120.05 67.39 26.58
N GLU A 218 120.57 66.54 25.69
CA GLU A 218 121.97 66.12 25.68
C GLU A 218 122.90 67.19 25.06
N GLU A 219 122.42 67.99 24.10
CA GLU A 219 123.17 69.12 23.52
C GLU A 219 123.33 70.30 24.51
N ASP A 220 122.31 70.60 25.33
CA ASP A 220 122.42 71.60 26.41
C ASP A 220 123.32 71.12 27.56
N GLY A 221 123.42 69.80 27.79
CA GLY A 221 124.40 69.20 28.70
C GLY A 221 125.85 69.34 28.22
N CYS A 222 126.09 69.31 26.91
CA CYS A 222 127.43 69.46 26.33
C CYS A 222 127.89 70.92 26.18
N GLN A 223 126.99 71.90 26.06
CA GLN A 223 127.37 73.32 26.12
C GLN A 223 127.73 73.80 27.54
N GLY A 224 127.23 73.12 28.58
CA GLY A 224 127.62 73.38 29.97
C GLY A 224 128.97 72.79 30.40
N ALA A 225 129.53 71.83 29.65
CA ALA A 225 130.73 71.09 30.05
C ALA A 225 132.05 71.56 29.40
N SER A 226 132.03 72.61 28.57
CA SER A 226 133.24 73.19 27.94
C SER A 226 133.68 74.55 28.53
N LEU A 227 133.09 74.94 29.65
CA LEU A 227 133.53 76.06 30.50
C LEU A 227 133.93 75.54 31.89
N ASN A 228 135.03 74.78 31.93
CA ASN A 228 136.00 74.72 33.04
C ASN A 228 137.21 73.84 32.67
#